data_AF-A0A9X5EFD6-F1
#
_entry.id   AF-A0A9X5EFD6-F1
#
_cell.length_a   1.000
_cell.length_b   1.000
_cell.length_c   1.000
_cell.angle_alpha   90.00
_cell.angle_beta   90.00
_cell.angle_gamma   90.00
#
_symmetry.space_group_name_H-M   'P 1'
#
loop_
_entity.id
_entity.type
_entity.pdbx_description
1 polymer ?
#
loop_
_entity_poly.entity_id
_entity_poly.type
_entity_poly.pdbx_seq_one_letter_code
_entity_poly.pdbx_strand_id
1 'polypeptide(L)'
;MYRLPSILIASIIATAELPPASILRCGNERFVAGERLLPSYHEARLQCRNEEHALTHPQTGTFEKERTCYDVTTPGTHGEWQYGRIALDVIERHSGDAYTFETLWMCKPI
;
A
#
# COMPACT_ATOMS: atom_id res chain seq x y z
N MET A 1 -7.10 -42.97 42.02
CA MET A 1 -7.22 -41.50 42.15
C MET A 1 -6.25 -40.87 41.17
N TYR A 2 -6.73 -40.32 40.05
CA TYR A 2 -5.91 -39.53 39.12
C TYR A 2 -6.63 -38.19 38.90
N ARG A 3 -6.03 -37.10 39.37
CA ARG A 3 -6.50 -35.73 39.13
C ARG A 3 -5.69 -35.18 37.95
N LEU A 4 -6.37 -34.92 36.84
CA LEU A 4 -5.82 -34.14 35.73
C LEU A 4 -5.88 -32.65 36.09
N PRO A 5 -4.82 -31.86 35.89
CA PRO A 5 -4.87 -30.43 36.07
C PRO A 5 -5.51 -29.78 34.84
N SER A 6 -6.58 -29.02 35.05
CA SER A 6 -7.16 -28.14 34.03
C SER A 6 -6.21 -26.99 33.75
N ILE A 7 -5.60 -26.99 32.56
CA ILE A 7 -4.81 -25.85 32.07
C ILE A 7 -5.78 -24.91 31.34
N LEU A 8 -6.13 -23.81 31.99
CA LEU A 8 -6.84 -22.68 31.39
C LEU A 8 -5.86 -21.93 30.48
N ILE A 9 -6.04 -22.03 29.17
CA ILE A 9 -5.30 -21.24 28.18
C ILE A 9 -6.01 -19.90 28.06
N ALA A 10 -5.41 -18.85 28.65
CA ALA A 10 -5.87 -17.48 28.48
C ALA A 10 -5.39 -16.94 27.12
N SER A 11 -6.30 -16.79 26.17
CA SER A 11 -6.03 -16.17 24.87
C SER A 11 -5.89 -14.66 25.03
N ILE A 12 -4.65 -14.15 24.94
CA ILE A 12 -4.37 -12.72 24.87
C ILE A 12 -4.77 -12.25 23.46
N ILE A 13 -5.91 -11.56 23.35
CA ILE A 13 -6.29 -10.86 22.12
C ILE A 13 -5.42 -9.59 22.07
N ALA A 14 -4.29 -9.69 21.37
CA ALA A 14 -3.48 -8.51 21.06
C ALA A 14 -4.25 -7.69 20.01
N THR A 15 -4.94 -6.65 20.46
CA THR A 15 -5.47 -5.61 19.59
C THR A 15 -4.30 -4.83 18.99
N ALA A 16 -3.93 -5.16 17.76
CA ALA A 16 -2.98 -4.36 16.99
C ALA A 16 -3.63 -3.00 16.68
N GLU A 17 -3.20 -1.96 17.38
CA GLU A 17 -3.53 -0.58 17.02
C GLU A 17 -2.91 -0.29 15.66
N LEU A 18 -3.77 -0.11 14.64
CA LEU A 18 -3.33 0.39 13.33
C LEU A 18 -2.82 1.82 13.54
N PRO A 19 -1.55 2.12 13.20
CA PRO A 19 -1.03 3.47 13.34
C PRO A 19 -1.88 4.42 12.49
N PRO A 20 -2.15 5.65 12.96
CA PRO A 20 -2.87 6.63 12.17
C PRO A 20 -2.12 6.85 10.86
N ALA A 21 -2.83 6.83 9.74
CA ALA A 21 -2.27 7.18 8.44
C ALA A 21 -1.67 8.59 8.55
N SER A 22 -0.35 8.68 8.66
CA SER A 22 0.33 9.97 8.64
C SER A 22 0.08 10.55 7.26
N ILE A 23 -0.67 11.66 7.22
CA ILE A 23 -0.88 12.40 5.97
C ILE A 23 0.46 13.06 5.68
N LEU A 24 1.33 12.34 4.95
CA LEU A 24 2.61 12.87 4.51
C LEU A 24 2.36 14.10 3.63
N ARG A 25 2.79 15.26 4.11
CA ARG A 25 2.73 16.51 3.35
C ARG A 25 4.02 16.63 2.55
N CYS A 26 3.89 16.51 1.24
CA CYS A 26 5.01 16.61 0.31
C CYS A 26 5.12 18.03 -0.27
N GLY A 27 6.35 18.51 -0.42
CA GLY A 27 6.68 19.68 -1.21
C GLY A 27 6.42 19.47 -2.71
N ASN A 28 6.52 20.56 -3.45
CA ASN A 28 6.34 20.55 -4.92
C ASN A 28 7.60 20.10 -5.67
N GLU A 29 8.74 20.00 -4.99
CA GLU A 29 9.97 19.48 -5.57
C GLU A 29 9.82 18.00 -5.98
N ARG A 30 10.56 17.58 -7.00
CA ARG A 30 10.56 16.21 -7.51
C ARG A 30 11.96 15.64 -7.52
N PHE A 31 12.09 14.39 -7.10
CA PHE A 31 13.36 13.69 -7.12
C PHE A 31 13.66 13.21 -8.54
N VAL A 32 14.91 13.39 -8.98
CA VAL A 32 15.40 12.93 -10.29
C VAL A 32 16.44 11.83 -10.08
N ALA A 33 16.15 10.63 -10.56
CA ALA A 33 17.03 9.47 -10.52
C ALA A 33 17.52 9.13 -11.93
N GLY A 34 18.70 9.62 -12.31
CA GLY A 34 19.17 9.54 -13.70
C GLY A 34 18.26 10.35 -14.63
N GLU A 35 17.64 9.69 -15.61
CA GLU A 35 16.67 10.30 -16.53
C GLU A 35 15.22 10.22 -16.02
N ARG A 36 14.98 9.58 -14.87
CA ARG A 36 13.63 9.35 -14.35
C ARG A 36 13.25 10.40 -13.32
N LEU A 37 12.13 11.07 -13.56
CA LEU A 37 11.44 11.88 -12.56
C LEU A 37 10.56 10.96 -11.72
N LEU A 38 10.78 10.88 -10.41
CA LEU A 38 9.90 10.13 -9.52
C LEU A 38 8.67 10.97 -9.16
N PRO A 39 7.47 10.36 -9.13
CA PRO A 39 6.28 11.06 -8.68
C PRO A 39 6.38 11.37 -7.19
N SER A 40 5.73 12.46 -6.78
CA SER A 40 5.41 12.68 -5.37
C SER A 40 4.40 11.65 -4.85
N TYR A 41 4.23 11.62 -3.53
CA TYR A 41 3.21 10.80 -2.89
C TYR A 41 1.81 11.02 -3.49
N HIS A 42 1.39 12.27 -3.69
CA HIS A 42 0.07 12.59 -4.22
C HIS A 42 -0.09 12.15 -5.69
N GLU A 43 0.93 12.38 -6.52
CA GLU A 43 0.91 11.94 -7.92
C GLU A 43 0.86 10.42 -8.02
N ALA A 44 1.63 9.70 -7.21
CA ALA A 44 1.61 8.25 -7.19
C ALA A 44 0.26 7.69 -6.69
N ARG A 45 -0.37 8.32 -5.68
CA ARG A 45 -1.75 7.98 -5.26
C ARG A 45 -2.75 8.21 -6.38
N LEU A 46 -2.64 9.33 -7.08
CA LEU A 46 -3.53 9.66 -8.19
C LEU A 46 -3.35 8.68 -9.36
N GLN A 47 -2.10 8.38 -9.72
CA GLN A 47 -1.78 7.40 -10.74
C GLN A 47 -2.37 6.04 -10.39
N CYS A 48 -2.16 5.56 -9.16
CA CYS A 48 -2.73 4.30 -8.70
C CYS A 48 -4.26 4.26 -8.82
N ARG A 49 -4.97 5.34 -8.47
CA ARG A 49 -6.44 5.39 -8.60
C ARG A 49 -6.90 5.37 -10.06
N ASN A 50 -6.16 6.02 -10.95
CA ASN A 50 -6.45 5.99 -12.38
C ASN A 50 -6.23 4.59 -12.95
N GLU A 51 -5.16 3.92 -12.54
CA GLU A 51 -4.87 2.52 -12.89
C GLU A 51 -5.93 1.56 -12.35
N GLU A 52 -6.32 1.69 -11.07
CA GLU A 52 -7.43 0.92 -10.49
C GLU A 52 -8.69 1.06 -11.34
N HIS A 53 -9.11 2.30 -11.63
CA HIS A 53 -10.31 2.55 -12.41
C HIS A 53 -10.25 1.89 -13.81
N ALA A 54 -9.11 1.93 -14.47
CA ALA A 54 -8.92 1.30 -15.78
C ALA A 54 -8.95 -0.23 -15.69
N LEU A 55 -8.23 -0.81 -14.73
CA LEU A 55 -8.07 -2.26 -14.57
C LEU A 55 -9.34 -2.94 -14.05
N THR A 56 -10.10 -2.26 -13.20
CA THR A 56 -11.27 -2.84 -12.52
C THR A 56 -12.60 -2.27 -13.04
N HIS A 57 -12.61 -1.63 -14.21
CA HIS A 57 -13.85 -1.12 -14.81
C HIS A 57 -14.86 -2.28 -15.00
N PRO A 58 -16.14 -2.14 -14.60
CA PRO A 58 -17.09 -3.27 -14.56
C PRO A 58 -17.34 -3.96 -15.90
N GLN A 59 -17.18 -3.23 -17.01
CA GLN A 59 -17.51 -3.72 -18.36
C GLN A 59 -16.28 -4.08 -19.19
N THR A 60 -15.15 -3.44 -18.91
CA THR A 60 -13.95 -3.48 -19.78
C THR A 60 -12.68 -3.83 -19.02
N GLY A 61 -12.73 -3.82 -17.69
CA GLY A 61 -11.61 -4.18 -16.84
C GLY A 61 -11.42 -5.68 -16.79
N THR A 62 -10.18 -6.12 -16.89
CA THR A 62 -9.81 -7.54 -16.81
C THR A 62 -9.73 -8.05 -15.37
N PHE A 63 -9.79 -7.14 -14.40
CA PHE A 63 -9.57 -7.45 -12.99
C PHE A 63 -10.77 -7.12 -12.09
N GLU A 64 -10.82 -7.81 -10.96
CA GLU A 64 -11.59 -7.46 -9.77
C GLU A 64 -10.69 -6.81 -8.74
N LYS A 65 -11.28 -5.90 -7.97
CA LYS A 65 -10.56 -5.12 -6.98
C LYS A 65 -10.45 -5.89 -5.66
N GLU A 66 -9.22 -6.06 -5.17
CA GLU A 66 -8.94 -6.68 -3.86
C GLU A 66 -8.60 -5.60 -2.83
N ARG A 67 -7.54 -4.80 -3.08
CA ARG A 67 -7.05 -3.79 -2.14
C ARG A 67 -6.58 -2.53 -2.86
N THR A 68 -7.22 -1.41 -2.52
CA THR A 68 -7.00 -0.11 -3.17
C THR A 68 -5.79 0.64 -2.62
N CYS A 69 -4.87 0.99 -3.52
CA CYS A 69 -3.87 2.06 -3.41
C CYS A 69 -3.31 2.30 -1.99
N TYR A 70 -2.80 1.26 -1.36
CA TYR A 70 -2.32 1.32 0.02
C TYR A 70 -0.81 1.56 0.07
N ASP A 71 -0.35 2.14 1.17
CA ASP A 71 1.08 2.25 1.46
C ASP A 71 1.63 0.88 1.85
N VAL A 72 2.58 0.36 1.07
CA VAL A 72 3.10 -1.00 1.25
C VAL A 72 3.87 -1.12 2.56
N THR A 73 4.63 -0.07 2.91
CA THR A 73 5.43 0.01 4.14
C THR A 73 5.45 1.44 4.66
N THR A 74 5.91 1.62 5.89
CA THR A 74 6.33 2.93 6.40
C THR A 74 7.34 3.57 5.42
N PRO A 75 7.22 4.87 5.13
CA PRO A 75 8.18 5.57 4.28
C PRO A 75 9.62 5.47 4.80
N GLY A 76 10.56 5.26 3.87
CA GLY A 76 11.99 5.37 4.13
C GLY A 76 12.49 6.79 3.92
N THR A 77 13.78 7.02 4.22
CA THR A 77 14.44 8.32 4.08
C THR A 77 15.69 8.23 3.21
N HIS A 78 15.95 9.28 2.42
CA HIS A 78 17.16 9.46 1.63
C HIS A 78 17.56 10.93 1.65
N GLY A 79 18.50 11.28 2.53
CA GLY A 79 18.80 12.68 2.83
C GLY A 79 17.55 13.40 3.34
N GLU A 80 17.20 14.52 2.71
CA GLU A 80 16.01 15.31 3.02
C GLU A 80 14.71 14.74 2.42
N TRP A 81 14.79 13.64 1.67
CA TRP A 81 13.65 13.06 0.97
C TRP A 81 13.06 11.89 1.74
N GLN A 82 11.75 11.73 1.63
CA GLN A 82 11.03 10.51 1.99
C GLN A 82 10.63 9.75 0.73
N TYR A 83 10.63 8.44 0.80
CA TYR A 83 10.22 7.57 -0.30
C TYR A 83 9.39 6.39 0.20
N GLY A 84 8.59 5.83 -0.69
CA GLY A 84 7.76 4.66 -0.38
C GLY A 84 7.13 4.09 -1.64
N ARG A 85 6.26 3.10 -1.43
CA ARG A 85 5.51 2.45 -2.50
C ARG A 85 4.03 2.46 -2.19
N ILE A 86 3.24 2.68 -3.24
CA ILE A 86 1.78 2.52 -3.22
C ILE A 86 1.47 1.29 -4.05
N ALA A 87 0.65 0.40 -3.52
CA ALA A 87 0.25 -0.83 -4.19
C ALA A 87 -1.26 -0.91 -4.41
N LEU A 88 -1.64 -1.57 -5.48
CA LEU A 88 -2.98 -1.99 -5.85
C LEU A 88 -2.97 -3.51 -6.00
N ASP A 89 -3.75 -4.21 -5.17
CA ASP A 89 -3.94 -5.65 -5.32
C ASP A 89 -5.25 -5.90 -6.07
N VAL A 90 -5.19 -6.81 -7.04
CA VAL A 90 -6.32 -7.20 -7.89
C VAL A 90 -6.32 -8.69 -8.19
N ILE A 91 -7.48 -9.21 -8.58
CA ILE A 91 -7.65 -10.61 -9.03
C ILE A 91 -8.08 -10.59 -10.50
N GLU A 92 -7.41 -11.33 -11.36
CA GLU A 92 -7.81 -11.43 -12.77
C GLU A 92 -9.11 -12.23 -12.90
N ARG A 93 -10.12 -11.67 -13.58
CA ARG A 93 -11.48 -12.25 -13.68
C ARG A 93 -11.52 -13.63 -14.31
N HIS A 94 -10.62 -13.91 -15.26
CA HIS A 94 -10.67 -15.13 -16.05
C HIS A 94 -9.98 -16.31 -15.35
N SER A 95 -8.81 -16.06 -14.78
CA SER A 95 -7.97 -17.09 -14.15
C SER A 95 -8.22 -17.22 -12.64
N GLY A 96 -8.63 -16.13 -11.98
CA GLY A 96 -8.61 -16.02 -10.52
C GLY A 96 -7.22 -15.73 -9.93
N ASP A 97 -6.23 -15.42 -10.76
CA ASP A 97 -4.87 -15.15 -10.30
C ASP A 97 -4.75 -13.78 -9.65
N ALA A 98 -3.98 -13.70 -8.55
CA ALA A 98 -3.74 -12.47 -7.82
C ALA A 98 -2.51 -11.72 -8.36
N TYR A 99 -2.65 -10.41 -8.51
CA TYR A 99 -1.59 -9.51 -8.98
C TYR A 99 -1.49 -8.29 -8.06
N THR A 100 -0.26 -7.80 -7.89
CA THR A 100 0.02 -6.53 -7.20
C THR A 100 0.72 -5.58 -8.18
N PHE A 101 0.12 -4.41 -8.38
CA PHE A 101 0.72 -3.30 -9.13
C PHE A 101 1.30 -2.30 -8.14
N GLU A 102 2.58 -1.95 -8.27
CA GLU A 102 3.25 -1.01 -7.37
C GLU A 102 3.76 0.23 -8.11
N THR A 103 3.65 1.39 -7.46
CA THR A 103 4.26 2.65 -7.89
C THR A 103 5.20 3.17 -6.80
N LEU A 104 6.46 3.42 -7.16
CA LEU A 104 7.45 4.09 -6.31
C LEU A 104 7.18 5.60 -6.31
N TRP A 105 7.28 6.23 -5.14
CA TRP A 105 7.21 7.68 -4.99
C TRP A 105 8.34 8.21 -4.13
N MET A 106 8.68 9.49 -4.33
CA MET A 106 9.67 10.19 -3.53
C MET A 106 9.36 11.68 -3.45
N CYS A 107 9.39 12.26 -2.25
CA CYS A 107 9.13 13.69 -2.06
C CYS A 107 9.90 14.26 -0.86
N LYS A 108 10.16 15.56 -0.86
CA LYS A 108 10.60 16.26 0.35
C LYS A 108 9.39 16.50 1.26
N PRO A 109 9.45 16.21 2.56
CA PRO A 109 8.40 16.57 3.49
C PRO A 109 8.36 18.10 3.71
N ILE A 110 7.18 18.63 4.06
CA ILE A 110 6.97 20.02 4.50
C ILE A 110 6.81 20.05 6.02
#